data_AF-A0A3S4NGD8-F1
#
_entry.id   AF-A0A3S4NGD8-F1
#
_cell.length_a   1.000
_cell.length_b   1.000
_cell.length_c   1.000
_cell.angle_alpha   90.00
_cell.angle_beta   90.00
_cell.angle_gamma   90.00
#
_symmetry.space_group_name_H-M   'P 1'
#
loop_
_entity.id
_entity.type
_entity.pdbx_description
1 polymer ?
#
loop_
_entity_poly.entity_id
_entity_poly.type
_entity_poly.pdbx_seq_one_letter_code
_entity_poly.pdbx_strand_id
1 'polypeptide(L)' 'MFYAQNGTILEDSGTGSACANLGAYYLSRGTFPLRRSVRQGDQTGRPNRLSLRVDEAENIYVGGRVVEVGRGVFKLPR' A
#
# COMPACT_ATOMS: atom_id res chain seq x y z
N MET A 1 2.33 -7.65 4.09
CA MET A 1 3.61 -7.25 4.74
C MET A 1 3.52 -7.74 6.17
N PHE A 2 4.51 -8.48 6.67
CA PHE A 2 4.50 -8.97 8.05
C PHE A 2 5.17 -7.99 9.00
N TYR A 3 4.53 -7.69 10.13
CA TYR A 3 5.10 -6.86 11.18
C TYR A 3 4.93 -7.53 12.54
N ALA A 4 5.85 -7.23 13.45
CA ALA A 4 5.75 -7.67 14.83
C ALA A 4 5.00 -6.64 15.67
N GLN A 5 3.99 -7.08 16.41
CA GLN A 5 3.31 -6.26 17.40
C GLN A 5 3.08 -7.11 18.65
N ASN A 6 3.56 -6.62 19.80
CA ASN A 6 3.39 -7.27 21.11
C ASN A 6 3.78 -8.77 21.11
N GLY A 7 4.91 -9.12 20.48
CA GLY A 7 5.40 -10.50 20.40
C GLY A 7 4.66 -11.41 19.42
N THR A 8 3.71 -10.87 18.65
CA THR A 8 2.96 -11.59 17.62
C THR A 8 3.32 -11.09 16.23
N ILE A 9 3.39 -12.00 15.24
CA ILE A 9 3.54 -11.64 13.83
C ILE A 9 2.15 -11.45 13.22
N LEU A 10 1.90 -10.26 12.67
CA LEU A 10 0.65 -9.90 12.00
C LEU A 10 0.93 -9.57 10.53
N GLU A 11 -0.06 -9.79 9.68
CA GLU A 11 -0.01 -9.34 8.29
C GLU A 11 -0.85 -8.08 8.10
N ASP A 12 -0.24 -7.04 7.53
CA ASP A 12 -0.98 -5.89 7.03
C ASP A 12 -1.67 -6.24 5.69
N SER A 13 -2.98 -6.00 5.63
CA SER A 13 -3.79 -6.15 4.42
C SER A 13 -3.42 -5.15 3.32
N GLY A 14 -2.75 -4.03 3.63
CA GLY A 14 -2.55 -2.95 2.67
C GLY A 14 -1.44 -1.96 2.97
N THR A 15 -0.25 -2.18 2.42
CA THR A 15 0.93 -1.38 2.79
C THR A 15 1.38 -0.45 1.64
N GLY A 16 0.80 0.75 1.57
CA GLY A 16 1.13 1.74 0.52
C GLY A 16 2.60 2.17 0.50
N SER A 17 3.23 2.31 1.66
CA SER A 17 4.66 2.64 1.79
C SER A 17 5.57 1.53 1.25
N ALA A 18 5.21 0.26 1.44
CA ALA A 18 5.94 -0.86 0.85
C ALA A 18 5.83 -0.85 -0.68
N CYS A 19 4.68 -0.46 -1.23
CA CYS A 19 4.50 -0.26 -2.67
C CYS A 19 5.41 0.85 -3.21
N ALA A 20 5.58 1.96 -2.47
CA ALA A 20 6.51 3.02 -2.84
C ALA A 20 7.97 2.52 -2.84
N ASN A 21 8.37 1.78 -1.80
CA ASN A 21 9.71 1.19 -1.71
C ASN A 21 9.98 0.17 -2.82
N LEU A 22 8.96 -0.58 -3.27
CA LEU A 22 9.08 -1.43 -4.45
C LEU A 22 9.36 -0.58 -5.72
N GLY A 23 8.77 0.60 -5.83
CA GLY A 23 9.12 1.59 -6.87
C GLY A 23 10.60 2.00 -6.79
N ALA A 24 11.08 2.32 -5.59
CA ALA A 24 12.49 2.67 -5.36
C ALA A 24 13.43 1.51 -5.71
N TYR A 25 13.04 0.27 -5.41
CA TYR A 25 13.79 -0.92 -5.84
C TYR A 25 13.87 -1.03 -7.37
N TYR A 26 12.78 -0.80 -8.10
CA TYR A 26 12.85 -0.82 -9.57
C TYR A 26 13.72 0.31 -10.13
N LEU A 27 13.66 1.51 -9.55
CA LEU A 27 14.57 2.61 -9.89
C LEU A 27 16.03 2.22 -9.68
N SER A 28 16.36 1.62 -8.53
CA SER A 28 17.75 1.19 -8.24
C SER A 28 18.24 0.07 -9.16
N ARG A 29 17.34 -0.57 -9.92
CA ARG A 29 17.64 -1.60 -10.92
C ARG A 29 17.61 -1.04 -12.36
N GLY A 30 17.46 0.28 -12.53
CA GLY A 30 17.33 0.91 -13.85
C GLY A 30 16.06 0.49 -14.61
N THR A 31 15.04 0.01 -13.89
CA THR A 31 13.80 -0.52 -14.49
C THR A 31 12.70 0.55 -14.43
N PHE A 32 12.80 1.56 -15.27
CA PHE A 32 11.82 2.63 -15.42
C PHE A 32 11.89 3.24 -16.84
N PRO A 33 10.82 3.90 -17.34
CA PRO A 33 9.51 4.08 -16.72
C PRO A 33 8.72 2.76 -16.62
N LEU A 34 7.86 2.63 -15.61
CA LEU A 34 7.02 1.44 -15.47
C LEU A 34 5.65 1.71 -14.84
N ARG A 35 4.77 0.72 -15.03
CA ARG A 35 3.50 0.59 -14.31
C ARG A 35 3.30 -0.85 -13.86
N ARG A 36 2.83 -1.04 -12.61
CA ARG A 36 2.50 -2.35 -12.04
C ARG A 36 1.19 -2.29 -11.25
N SER A 37 0.47 -3.40 -11.25
CA SER A 37 -0.62 -3.65 -10.30
C SER A 37 -0.06 -4.54 -9.20
N VAL A 38 -0.09 -4.06 -7.96
CA VAL A 38 0.37 -4.79 -6.78
C VAL A 38 -0.84 -5.38 -6.06
N ARG A 39 -0.78 -6.67 -5.73
CA ARG A 39 -1.84 -7.41 -5.02
C ARG A 39 -1.31 -7.84 -3.66
N GLN A 40 -2.06 -7.56 -2.60
CA GLN A 40 -1.71 -7.90 -1.22
C GLN A 40 -2.97 -8.34 -0.45
N GLY A 41 -2.81 -9.12 0.61
CA GLY A 41 -3.87 -9.43 1.57
C GLY A 41 -4.89 -10.48 1.11
N ASP A 42 -4.69 -11.11 -0.06
CA ASP A 42 -5.61 -12.13 -0.60
C ASP A 42 -5.75 -13.33 0.34
N GLN A 43 -4.63 -13.81 0.89
CA GLN A 43 -4.60 -14.92 1.83
C GLN A 43 -5.24 -14.58 3.19
N THR A 44 -5.32 -13.29 3.53
CA THR A 44 -5.92 -12.82 4.79
C THR A 44 -7.42 -12.52 4.67
N GLY A 45 -8.01 -12.73 3.50
CA GLY A 45 -9.42 -12.36 3.23
C GLY A 45 -9.67 -10.85 3.17
N ARG A 46 -8.61 -10.04 3.10
CA ARG A 46 -8.68 -8.57 2.97
C ARG A 46 -7.92 -8.09 1.72
N PRO A 47 -8.43 -8.37 0.51
CA PRO A 47 -7.75 -8.03 -0.73
C PRO A 47 -7.48 -6.53 -0.84
N ASN A 48 -6.23 -6.16 -1.12
CA ASN A 48 -5.84 -4.80 -1.50
C ASN A 48 -5.18 -4.81 -2.89
N ARG A 49 -5.49 -3.78 -3.68
CA ARG A 49 -5.06 -3.59 -5.07
C ARG A 49 -4.49 -2.18 -5.21
N LEU A 50 -3.16 -2.11 -5.29
CA LEU A 50 -2.43 -0.86 -5.43
C LEU A 50 -1.94 -0.70 -6.87
N SER A 51 -1.88 0.53 -7.35
CA SER A 51 -1.17 0.90 -8.56
C SER A 51 0.20 1.46 -8.18
N LEU A 52 1.23 1.01 -8.88
CA LEU A 52 2.57 1.57 -8.83
C LEU A 52 2.91 2.13 -10.21
N ARG A 53 3.35 3.39 -10.26
CA ARG A 53 3.94 4.00 -11.45
C ARG A 53 5.26 4.64 -11.08
N VAL A 54 6.27 4.41 -11.91
CA VAL A 54 7.52 5.17 -11.90
C VAL A 54 7.62 5.86 -13.25
N ASP A 55 7.68 7.19 -13.27
CA ASP A 55 7.75 7.95 -14.53
C ASP A 55 9.19 8.16 -15.02
N GLU A 56 9.33 8.83 -16.16
CA GLU A 56 10.62 9.10 -16.81
C GLU A 56 11.50 10.06 -16.01
N ALA A 57 10.89 10.89 -15.15
CA ALA A 57 11.59 11.79 -14.23
C ALA A 57 11.85 11.13 -12.86
N GLU A 58 11.79 9.80 -12.80
CA GLU A 58 12.06 8.97 -11.63
C GLU A 58 11.11 9.21 -10.44
N ASN A 59 9.94 9.82 -10.68
CA ASN A 59 8.95 10.02 -9.63
C ASN A 59 8.14 8.73 -9.40
N ILE A 60 7.96 8.38 -8.12
CA ILE A 60 7.19 7.22 -7.68
C ILE A 60 5.77 7.66 -7.30
N TYR A 61 4.76 7.03 -7.91
CA TYR A 61 3.35 7.24 -7.59
C TYR A 61 2.74 5.94 -7.10
N VAL A 62 2.09 6.01 -5.95
CA VAL A 62 1.27 4.93 -5.39
C VAL A 62 -0.18 5.38 -5.39
N GLY A 63 -1.05 4.56 -5.94
CA GLY A 63 -2.49 4.80 -5.95
C GLY A 63 -3.28 3.57 -5.53
N GLY A 64 -4.57 3.78 -5.28
CA GLY A 64 -5.50 2.74 -4.92
C GLY A 64 -6.92 3.30 -4.94
N ARG A 65 -7.91 2.42 -5.09
CA ARG A 65 -9.31 2.81 -4.92
C ARG A 65 -9.69 2.65 -3.46
N VAL A 66 -10.47 3.60 -2.95
CA VAL A 66 -11.04 3.56 -1.61
C VAL A 66 -12.56 3.54 -1.70
N VAL A 67 -13.20 2.99 -0.68
CA VAL A 67 -14.66 2.98 -0.54
C VAL A 67 -15.01 3.43 0.88
N GLU A 68 -15.97 4.34 1.01
CA GLU A 68 -16.51 4.72 2.31
C GLU A 68 -17.37 3.58 2.84
N VAL A 69 -17.04 3.06 4.02
CA VAL A 69 -17.78 1.96 4.66
C VAL A 69 -18.73 2.43 5.77
N GLY A 70 -18.61 3.67 6.21
CA GLY A 70 -19.45 4.24 7.26
C GLY A 70 -19.04 5.66 7.61
N ARG A 71 -19.98 6.38 8.22
CA ARG A 71 -19.85 7.77 8.65
C ARG A 71 -20.63 8.00 9.94
N GLY A 72 -20.09 8.85 10.82
CA GLY A 72 -20.73 9.18 12.09
C GLY A 72 -20.07 10.40 12.76
N VAL A 73 -20.52 10.71 13.97
CA VAL A 73 -20.02 11.83 14.78
C VAL A 73 -19.75 11.35 16.20
N PHE A 74 -18.59 11.69 16.75
CA PHE A 74 -18.29 11.48 18.17
C PHE A 74 -18.85 12.63 19.01
N LYS A 75 -19.57 12.32 20.10
CA LYS A 75 -19.98 13.30 21.11
C LYS A 75 -19.15 13.05 22.36
N LEU A 76 -18.41 14.06 22.81
CA LEU A 76 -17.59 13.99 24.02
C LEU A 76 -18.32 14.68 25.18
N PRO A 77 -18.30 14.13 26.40
CA PRO A 77 -18.77 14.85 27.59
C PRO A 77 -17.86 16.05 27.86
N ARG A 78 -18.45 17.11 28.45
CA ARG A 78 -17.72 18.27 28.94
C ARG A 78 -17.00 17.96 30.23
#